data_AF-A0A6N7FX10-F1
#
_entry.id   AF-A0A6N7FX10-F1
#
_cell.length_a   1.000
_cell.length_b   1.000
_cell.length_c   1.000
_cell.angle_alpha   90.00
_cell.angle_beta   90.00
_cell.angle_gamma   90.00
#
_symmetry.space_group_name_H-M   'P 1'
#
loop_
_entity.id
_entity.type
_entity.pdbx_description
1 polymer ?
#
loop_
_entity_poly.entity_id
_entity_poly.type
_entity_poly.pdbx_seq_one_letter_code
_entity_poly.pdbx_strand_id
1 'polypeptide(L)' 'MATIQVRDLPEEAYETIRRRARAAGQSIQAYMRDQIVDLASQPTKEEAWAAVESTLAAEDSPGATLDDILADLAADRR' A
#
# COMPACT_ATOMS: atom_id res chain seq x y z
N MET A 1 22.02 -0.79 -0.09
CA MET A 1 21.09 -1.92 0.08
C MET A 1 20.90 -2.16 1.56
N ALA A 2 19.66 -2.19 2.05
CA ALA A 2 19.38 -2.47 3.45
C ALA A 2 19.26 -3.99 3.66
N THR A 3 19.74 -4.47 4.81
CA THR A 3 19.62 -5.88 5.22
C THR A 3 18.76 -5.95 6.47
N ILE A 4 17.76 -6.82 6.46
CA ILE A 4 16.88 -7.08 7.61
C ILE A 4 17.20 -8.47 8.15
N GLN A 5 17.52 -8.56 9.44
CA GLN A 5 17.67 -9.82 10.15
C GLN A 5 16.43 -10.04 11.02
N VAL A 6 15.70 -11.12 10.77
CA VAL A 6 14.59 -11.55 11.63
C VAL A 6 15.12 -12.61 12.61
N ARG A 7 14.96 -12.35 13.90
CA ARG A 7 15.40 -13.25 14.99
C ARG A 7 14.19 -13.92 15.62
N ASP A 8 14.45 -15.07 16.26
CA ASP A 8 13.46 -15.78 17.07
C ASP A 8 12.18 -16.12 16.29
N LEU A 9 12.32 -16.44 15.01
CA LEU A 9 11.21 -16.84 14.16
C LEU A 9 10.71 -18.23 14.63
N PRO A 10 9.41 -18.39 14.92
CA PRO A 10 8.87 -19.69 15.27
C PRO A 10 9.11 -20.71 14.15
N GLU A 11 9.46 -21.94 14.53
CA GLU A 11 9.85 -23.00 13.58
C GLU A 11 8.72 -23.29 12.58
N GLU A 12 7.47 -23.27 13.03
CA GLU A 12 6.31 -23.51 12.18
C GLU A 12 6.14 -22.42 11.10
N ALA A 13 6.48 -21.17 11.43
CA ALA A 13 6.44 -20.06 10.49
C ALA A 13 7.59 -20.19 9.47
N TYR A 14 8.79 -20.52 9.93
CA TYR A 14 9.94 -20.77 9.07
C TYR A 14 9.66 -21.86 8.04
N GLU A 15 9.15 -23.01 8.49
CA GLU A 15 8.85 -24.14 7.59
C GLU A 15 7.72 -23.82 6.61
N THR A 16 6.74 -23.01 7.03
CA THR A 16 5.68 -22.53 6.13
C THR A 16 6.25 -21.64 5.02
N ILE A 17 7.10 -20.68 5.37
CA ILE A 17 7.78 -19.81 4.39
C ILE A 17 8.65 -20.66 3.45
N ARG A 18 9.42 -21.59 4.00
CA ARG A 18 10.29 -22.48 3.23
C ARG A 18 9.53 -23.33 2.21
N ARG A 19 8.36 -23.88 2.58
CA ARG A 19 7.50 -24.61 1.64
C ARG A 19 6.95 -23.70 0.54
N ARG A 20 6.48 -22.50 0.88
CA ARG A 20 5.95 -21.52 -0.09
C ARG A 20 7.03 -21.05 -1.07
N ALA A 21 8.22 -20.71 -0.58
CA ALA A 21 9.35 -20.32 -1.41
C ALA A 21 9.74 -21.43 -2.41
N ARG A 22 9.79 -22.69 -1.98
CA ARG A 22 10.03 -23.83 -2.87
C ARG A 22 8.94 -24.01 -3.92
N ALA A 23 7.67 -23.89 -3.54
CA ALA A 23 6.56 -23.98 -4.47
C ALA A 23 6.61 -22.87 -5.53
N ALA A 24 7.11 -21.69 -5.17
CA ALA A 24 7.36 -20.58 -6.09
C ALA A 24 8.67 -20.70 -6.90
N GLY A 25 9.50 -21.73 -6.67
CA GLY A 25 10.80 -21.89 -7.32
C GLY A 25 11.84 -20.86 -6.89
N GLN A 26 11.66 -20.23 -5.73
CA GLN A 26 12.51 -19.16 -5.22
C GLN A 26 13.36 -19.61 -4.03
N SER A 27 14.49 -18.94 -3.81
CA SER A 27 15.18 -19.01 -2.53
C SER A 27 14.32 -18.35 -1.44
N ILE A 28 14.48 -18.76 -0.18
CA ILE A 28 13.75 -18.17 0.95
C ILE A 28 14.00 -16.65 1.03
N GLN A 29 15.24 -16.22 0.79
CA GLN A 29 15.61 -14.80 0.81
C GLN A 29 14.91 -14.00 -0.29
N ALA A 30 14.85 -14.54 -1.52
CA ALA A 30 14.15 -13.87 -2.62
C ALA A 30 12.64 -13.80 -2.35
N TYR A 31 12.04 -14.91 -1.92
CA TYR A 31 10.62 -14.94 -1.54
C TYR A 31 10.30 -13.91 -0.46
N MET A 32 11.06 -13.89 0.65
CA MET A 32 10.82 -12.93 1.74
C MET A 32 11.05 -11.48 1.34
N ARG A 33 12.02 -11.20 0.47
CA ARG A 33 12.21 -9.86 -0.08
C ARG A 33 10.95 -9.41 -0.82
N ASP A 34 10.42 -10.26 -1.69
CA ASP A 34 9.23 -9.91 -2.48
C ASP A 34 8.04 -9.65 -1.55
N GLN A 35 7.83 -10.48 -0.53
CA GLN A 35 6.79 -10.24 0.49
C GLN A 35 6.97 -8.92 1.27
N ILE A 36 8.21 -8.54 1.60
CA ILE A 36 8.50 -7.28 2.30
C ILE A 36 8.27 -6.08 1.37
N VAL A 37 8.64 -6.19 0.10
CA VAL A 37 8.39 -5.14 -0.90
C VAL A 37 6.89 -4.96 -1.11
N ASP A 38 6.15 -6.07 -1.25
CA ASP A 38 4.69 -6.03 -1.39
C ASP A 38 4.04 -5.37 -0.17
N LEU A 39 4.48 -5.75 1.04
CA LEU A 39 4.01 -5.14 2.28
C LEU A 39 4.28 -3.63 2.32
N ALA A 40 5.49 -3.20 1.95
CA ALA A 40 5.89 -1.79 1.98
C ALA A 40 5.26 -0.96 0.85
N SER A 41 4.76 -1.60 -0.21
CA SER A 41 4.11 -0.91 -1.33
C SER A 41 2.72 -0.38 -1.00
N GLN A 42 2.10 -0.89 0.06
CA GLN A 42 0.74 -0.55 0.46
C GLN A 42 0.77 0.37 1.68
N PRO A 43 0.19 1.57 1.62
CA PRO A 43 0.06 2.42 2.80
C PRO A 43 -0.87 1.75 3.81
N THR A 44 -0.56 1.94 5.08
CA THR A 44 -1.52 1.67 6.16
C THR A 44 -2.72 2.61 6.05
N LYS A 45 -3.81 2.28 6.75
CA LYS A 45 -5.00 3.14 6.76
C LYS A 45 -4.68 4.51 7.34
N GLU A 46 -3.88 4.51 8.39
CA GLU A 46 -3.41 5.69 9.08
C GLU A 46 -2.58 6.58 8.15
N GLU A 47 -1.64 5.99 7.41
CA GLU A 47 -0.84 6.72 6.41
C GLU A 47 -1.71 7.25 5.26
N ALA A 48 -2.70 6.47 4.81
CA ALA A 48 -3.61 6.91 3.75
C ALA A 48 -4.46 8.12 4.20
N TRP A 49 -4.99 8.10 5.42
CA TRP A 49 -5.74 9.23 5.97
C TRP A 49 -4.86 10.46 6.18
N ALA A 50 -3.65 10.27 6.71
CA ALA A 50 -2.69 11.36 6.86
C ALA A 50 -2.34 12.00 5.50
N ALA A 51 -2.24 11.20 4.43
CA ALA A 51 -2.02 11.71 3.08
C ALA A 51 -3.21 12.53 2.55
N VAL A 52 -4.45 12.09 2.80
CA VAL A 52 -5.66 12.84 2.44
C VAL A 52 -5.73 14.17 3.19
N GLU A 53 -5.53 14.15 4.51
CA GLU A 53 -5.54 15.36 5.34
C GLU A 53 -4.45 16.34 4.91
N SER A 54 -3.23 15.86 4.64
CA SER A 54 -2.14 16.69 4.14
C SER A 54 -2.45 17.31 2.78
N THR A 55 -3.17 16.58 1.92
CA THR A 55 -3.57 17.09 0.60
C THR A 55 -4.61 18.19 0.77
N LEU A 56 -5.66 17.95 1.55
CA LEU A 56 -6.72 18.93 1.82
C LEU A 56 -6.20 20.19 2.52
N ALA A 57 -5.22 20.05 3.41
CA ALA A 57 -4.61 21.20 4.09
C ALA A 57 -3.69 22.03 3.19
N ALA A 58 -3.16 21.44 2.11
CA ALA A 58 -2.32 22.14 1.14
C ALA A 58 -3.14 22.81 0.02
N GLU A 59 -4.41 22.45 -0.14
CA GLU A 59 -5.31 23.08 -1.09
C GLU A 59 -5.95 24.34 -0.51
N ASP A 60 -5.66 25.50 -1.11
CA ASP A 60 -6.28 26.79 -0.77
C ASP A 60 -7.67 26.98 -1.42
N SER A 61 -8.08 26.08 -2.33
CA SER A 61 -9.40 26.16 -2.97
C SER A 61 -10.44 25.50 -2.08
N PRO A 62 -11.65 26.08 -1.92
CA PRO A 62 -12.78 25.28 -1.52
C PRO A 62 -12.89 24.14 -2.53
N GLY A 63 -12.99 22.89 -2.07
CA GLY A 63 -13.21 21.74 -2.95
C GLY A 63 -14.47 21.90 -3.80
N ALA A 64 -14.90 20.83 -4.49
CA ALA A 64 -16.05 20.89 -5.40
C ALA A 64 -17.26 21.63 -4.79
N THR A 65 -17.68 22.70 -5.45
CA THR A 65 -18.82 23.52 -5.04
C THR A 65 -20.11 23.00 -5.64
N LEU A 66 -21.25 23.50 -5.16
CA LEU A 66 -22.54 23.17 -5.75
C LEU A 66 -22.61 23.58 -7.24
N ASP A 67 -22.02 24.72 -7.58
CA ASP A 67 -22.01 25.22 -8.96
C ASP A 67 -21.20 24.29 -9.88
N ASP A 68 -20.07 23.76 -9.39
CA ASP A 68 -19.25 22.77 -10.12
C ASP A 68 -20.05 21.47 -10.39
N ILE A 69 -20.75 20.96 -9.36
CA ILE A 69 -21.58 19.75 -9.48
C ILE A 69 -22.71 19.97 -10.50
N LEU A 70 -23.37 21.13 -10.48
CA LEU A 70 -24.43 21.46 -11.42
C LEU A 70 -23.90 21.64 -12.85
N ALA A 71 -22.69 22.19 -13.01
CA ALA A 71 -22.04 22.32 -14.31
C ALA A 71 -21.72 20.96 -14.93
N ASP A 72 -21.14 20.03 -14.17
CA ASP A 72 -20.84 18.67 -14.63
C ASP A 72 -22.12 17.91 -15.00
N LEU A 73 -23.15 17.99 -14.15
CA LEU A 73 -24.43 17.33 -14.42
C LEU A 73 -25.13 17.86 -15.69
N ALA A 74 -24.92 19.13 -16.04
CA ALA A 74 -25.44 19.72 -17.27
C ALA A 74 -24.61 19.31 -18.50
N ALA A 75 -23.31 19.08 -18.34
CA ALA A 75 -22.42 18.59 -19.40
C ALA A 75 -22.74 17.15 -19.79
N ASP A 76 -23.03 16.27 -18.82
CA ASP A 76 -23.40 14.86 -19.05
C ASP A 76 -24.71 14.66 -19.82
N ARG A 77 -25.58 15.68 -19.87
CA ARG A 77 -26.89 15.63 -20.55
C ARG A 77 -26.86 16.14 -22.00
N ARG A 78 -25.73 16.59 -22.52
CA ARG A 78 -25.56 17.00 -23.94
C ARG A 78 -25.04 15.86 -24.80
#